data_AF-A0A833LW42-F1
#
_entry.id   AF-A0A833LW42-F1
#
_cell.length_a   1.000
_cell.length_b   1.000
_cell.length_c   1.000
_cell.angle_alpha   90.00
_cell.angle_beta   90.00
_cell.angle_gamma   90.00
#
_symmetry.space_group_name_H-M   'P 1'
#
loop_
_entity.id
_entity.type
_entity.pdbx_description
1 polymer ?
#
loop_
_entity_poly.entity_id
_entity_poly.type
_entity_poly.pdbx_seq_one_letter_code
_entity_poly.pdbx_strand_id
1 'polypeptide(L)'
;MSGQPAIVTVAGPGAGGQCRLAVGTCGYSYTEWADSGFYPPGTRTTAMMPVYARSFSVVELNYTWYQMARAEAIARMVEKAPPHLRFAAKLTRTMTHERDADWREQLQQF
;
A
#
# COMPACT_ATOMS: atom_id res chain seq x y z
N MET A 1 -24.32 4.99 -2.49
CA MET A 1 -23.31 5.41 -3.49
C MET A 1 -22.13 4.44 -3.41
N SER A 2 -22.01 3.51 -4.36
CA SER A 2 -21.01 2.43 -4.40
C SER A 2 -19.71 2.86 -5.09
N GLY A 3 -19.13 4.00 -4.67
CA GLY A 3 -17.82 4.43 -5.15
C GLY A 3 -16.71 3.67 -4.41
N GLN A 4 -15.67 3.23 -5.13
CA GLN A 4 -14.44 2.77 -4.50
C GLN A 4 -13.81 3.96 -3.74
N PRO A 5 -13.44 3.81 -2.45
CA PRO A 5 -12.89 4.90 -1.63
C PRO A 5 -11.70 5.61 -2.29
N ALA A 6 -11.69 6.94 -2.36
CA ALA A 6 -10.57 7.74 -2.86
C ALA A 6 -9.98 7.31 -4.23
N ILE A 7 -10.85 6.90 -5.16
CA ILE A 7 -10.52 6.91 -6.59
C ILE A 7 -11.19 8.12 -7.24
N VAL A 8 -10.39 8.95 -7.89
CA VAL A 8 -10.86 10.14 -8.62
C VAL A 8 -10.56 9.95 -10.10
N THR A 9 -11.56 10.19 -10.94
CA THR A 9 -11.34 10.28 -12.39
C THR A 9 -11.06 11.72 -12.76
N VAL A 10 -9.93 11.97 -13.40
CA VAL A 10 -9.52 13.29 -13.90
C VAL A 10 -9.39 13.25 -15.43
N ALA A 11 -9.51 14.42 -16.07
CA ALA A 11 -9.20 14.55 -17.48
C ALA A 11 -7.71 14.22 -17.70
N GLY A 12 -7.43 13.32 -18.64
CA GLY A 12 -6.07 12.96 -19.05
C GLY A 12 -5.58 13.81 -20.24
N PRO A 13 -4.28 13.80 -20.53
CA PRO A 13 -3.74 14.46 -21.71
C PRO A 13 -4.24 13.74 -22.98
N GLY A 14 -5.05 14.43 -23.78
CA GLY A 14 -5.64 13.94 -25.04
C GLY A 14 -7.14 14.18 -25.13
N ALA A 15 -7.66 14.32 -26.35
CA ALA A 15 -9.10 14.50 -26.56
C ALA A 15 -9.87 13.26 -26.07
N GLY A 16 -10.63 13.42 -24.98
CA GLY A 16 -11.47 12.36 -24.40
C GLY A 16 -10.76 11.40 -23.43
N GLY A 17 -9.49 11.65 -23.09
CA GLY A 17 -8.75 10.81 -22.15
C GLY A 17 -9.27 10.96 -20.71
N GLN A 18 -9.52 9.85 -20.02
CA GLN A 18 -9.78 9.83 -18.58
C GLN A 18 -8.66 9.09 -17.86
N CYS A 19 -8.16 9.64 -16.75
CA CYS A 19 -7.17 9.01 -15.89
C CYS A 19 -7.78 8.71 -14.51
N ARG A 20 -7.54 7.50 -13.98
CA ARG A 20 -7.95 7.13 -12.62
C ARG A 20 -6.79 7.36 -11.65
N LEU A 21 -6.97 8.28 -10.72
CA LEU A 21 -6.05 8.53 -9.61
C LEU A 21 -6.50 7.74 -8.39
N ALA A 22 -5.57 7.02 -7.76
CA ALA A 22 -5.79 6.38 -6.46
C ALA A 22 -4.97 7.10 -5.40
N VAL A 23 -5.59 7.40 -4.26
CA VAL A 23 -4.94 8.09 -3.14
C VAL A 23 -4.72 7.12 -1.98
N GLY A 24 -3.58 7.29 -1.32
CA GLY A 24 -3.08 6.44 -0.25
C GLY A 24 -1.96 7.10 0.53
N THR A 25 -1.32 6.33 1.41
CA THR A 25 -0.26 6.77 2.32
C THR A 25 0.92 5.80 2.32
N CYS A 26 2.06 6.26 2.83
CA CYS A 26 3.21 5.41 3.11
C CYS A 26 2.98 4.62 4.39
N GLY A 27 2.35 3.45 4.27
CA GLY A 27 1.93 2.62 5.40
C GLY A 27 0.53 2.95 5.93
N TYR A 28 -0.01 2.02 6.74
CA TYR A 28 -1.34 2.12 7.37
C TYR A 28 -1.33 1.74 8.86
N SER A 29 -0.32 1.03 9.34
CA SER A 29 -0.38 0.35 10.63
C SER A 29 0.30 1.15 11.75
N TYR A 30 -0.28 2.30 12.09
CA TYR A 30 0.25 3.22 13.10
C TYR A 30 -0.72 3.32 14.29
N THR A 31 -0.24 3.09 15.51
CA THR A 31 -1.06 3.20 16.72
C THR A 31 -1.43 4.64 17.02
N GLU A 32 -0.56 5.57 16.65
CA GLU A 32 -0.76 7.01 16.77
C GLU A 32 -1.98 7.49 15.96
N TRP A 33 -2.39 6.76 14.92
CA TRP A 33 -3.60 7.06 14.15
C TRP A 33 -4.88 6.66 14.89
N ALA A 34 -4.79 5.74 15.86
CA ALA A 34 -5.89 5.51 16.80
C ALA A 34 -5.97 6.67 17.81
N ASP A 35 -4.82 7.12 18.32
CA ASP A 35 -4.76 8.26 19.25
C ASP A 35 -5.23 9.57 18.60
N SER A 36 -4.95 9.75 17.30
CA SER A 36 -5.41 10.91 16.53
C SER A 36 -6.88 10.83 16.10
N GLY A 37 -7.58 9.72 16.39
CA GLY A 37 -8.99 9.50 16.05
C GLY A 37 -9.27 9.07 14.61
N PHE A 38 -8.25 8.74 13.80
CA PHE A 38 -8.48 8.18 12.46
C PHE A 38 -9.00 6.73 12.54
N TYR A 39 -8.43 5.94 13.45
CA TYR A 39 -8.97 4.62 13.79
C TYR A 39 -9.95 4.70 14.96
N PRO A 40 -11.05 3.93 14.95
CA PRO A 40 -11.91 3.80 16.13
C PRO A 40 -11.11 3.42 17.38
N PRO A 41 -11.48 3.94 18.56
CA PRO A 41 -10.81 3.59 19.81
C PRO A 41 -10.73 2.07 20.01
N GLY A 42 -9.55 1.56 20.41
CA GLY A 42 -9.32 0.13 20.62
C GLY A 42 -9.10 -0.69 19.34
N THR A 43 -8.94 -0.05 18.17
CA THR A 43 -8.61 -0.76 16.92
C THR A 43 -7.27 -1.51 17.06
N ARG A 44 -7.33 -2.84 17.03
CA ARG A 44 -6.14 -3.70 16.99
C ARG A 44 -5.43 -3.56 15.65
N THR A 45 -4.10 -3.75 15.63
CA THR A 45 -3.26 -3.70 14.42
C THR A 45 -3.81 -4.55 13.27
N THR A 46 -4.32 -5.75 13.57
CA THR A 46 -4.91 -6.67 12.58
C THR A 46 -6.21 -6.16 11.96
N ALA A 47 -6.89 -5.20 12.58
CA ALA A 47 -8.11 -4.58 12.10
C ALA A 47 -7.87 -3.22 11.40
N MET A 48 -6.65 -2.67 11.45
CA MET A 48 -6.34 -1.35 10.87
C MET A 48 -6.49 -1.33 9.35
N MET A 49 -6.05 -2.37 8.63
CA MET A 49 -6.15 -2.40 7.15
C MET A 49 -7.60 -2.33 6.64
N PRO A 50 -8.56 -3.13 7.16
CA PRO A 50 -9.97 -2.95 6.80
C PRO A 50 -10.51 -1.55 7.09
N VAL A 51 -10.07 -0.90 8.18
CA VAL A 51 -10.50 0.48 8.50
C VAL A 51 -9.88 1.47 7.54
N TYR A 52 -8.59 1.36 7.27
CA TYR A 52 -7.83 2.17 6.33
C TYR A 52 -8.45 2.17 4.92
N ALA A 53 -8.82 0.97 4.45
CA ALA A 53 -9.41 0.76 3.14
C ALA A 53 -10.81 1.38 2.97
N ARG A 54 -11.45 1.87 4.04
CA ARG A 54 -12.69 2.66 3.94
C ARG A 54 -12.44 4.07 3.43
N SER A 55 -11.22 4.59 3.60
CA SER A 55 -10.84 5.95 3.23
C SER A 55 -9.93 6.00 2.01
N PHE A 56 -9.07 5.00 1.82
CA PHE A 56 -8.04 4.98 0.78
C PHE A 56 -8.13 3.76 -0.14
N SER A 57 -7.61 3.90 -1.36
CA SER A 57 -7.63 2.84 -2.39
C SER A 57 -6.26 2.24 -2.70
N VAL A 58 -5.19 2.80 -2.16
CA VAL A 58 -3.84 2.27 -2.32
C VAL A 58 -3.05 2.46 -1.03
N VAL A 59 -2.10 1.59 -0.75
CA VAL A 59 -1.12 1.78 0.31
C VAL A 59 0.27 1.39 -0.15
N GLU A 60 1.27 2.18 0.24
CA GLU A 60 2.66 1.80 0.04
C GLU A 60 3.15 0.93 1.23
N LEU A 61 3.77 -0.20 0.92
CA LEU A 61 4.42 -1.08 1.89
C LEU A 61 5.85 -0.59 2.12
N ASN A 62 6.06 0.14 3.22
CA ASN A 62 7.38 0.65 3.56
C ASN A 62 8.29 -0.40 4.22
N TYR A 63 7.71 -1.44 4.86
CA TYR A 63 8.52 -2.46 5.56
C TYR A 63 9.43 -3.25 4.62
N THR A 64 9.06 -3.38 3.33
CA THR A 64 9.84 -4.09 2.31
C THR A 64 11.15 -3.36 1.96
N TRP A 65 11.26 -2.07 2.30
CA TRP A 65 12.51 -1.33 2.21
C TRP A 65 13.56 -1.87 3.19
N TYR A 66 13.14 -2.29 4.39
CA TYR A 66 14.05 -2.78 5.44
C TYR A 66 14.40 -4.26 5.30
N GLN A 67 13.49 -5.06 4.72
CA GLN A 67 13.66 -6.51 4.59
C GLN A 67 13.00 -7.03 3.32
N MET A 68 13.56 -8.08 2.73
CA MET A 68 12.99 -8.74 1.57
C MET A 68 11.55 -9.20 1.85
N ALA A 69 10.64 -8.95 0.92
CA ALA A 69 9.27 -9.41 1.05
C ALA A 69 9.22 -10.94 1.05
N ARG A 70 8.40 -11.53 1.93
CA ARG A 70 8.12 -12.97 1.90
C ARG A 70 6.85 -13.19 1.10
N ALA A 71 6.91 -13.98 0.03
CA ALA A 71 5.79 -14.20 -0.88
C ALA A 71 4.52 -14.64 -0.13
N GLU A 72 4.65 -15.54 0.85
CA GLU A 72 3.50 -16.04 1.61
C GLU A 72 2.91 -14.97 2.54
N ALA A 73 3.74 -14.05 3.04
CA ALA A 73 3.25 -12.94 3.86
C ALA A 73 2.46 -11.93 3.02
N ILE A 74 2.96 -11.60 1.81
CA ILE A 74 2.26 -10.75 0.85
C ILE A 74 0.95 -11.43 0.41
N ALA A 75 0.98 -12.71 0.05
CA ALA A 75 -0.20 -13.46 -0.35
C ALA A 75 -1.30 -13.44 0.73
N ARG A 76 -0.95 -13.75 1.98
CA ARG A 76 -1.91 -13.68 3.10
C ARG A 76 -2.43 -12.27 3.37
N MET A 77 -1.61 -11.24 3.14
CA MET A 77 -2.02 -9.85 3.30
C MET A 77 -3.03 -9.46 2.21
N VAL A 78 -2.75 -9.81 0.95
CA VAL A 78 -3.65 -9.57 -0.20
C VAL A 78 -4.97 -10.32 -0.04
N GLU A 79 -4.93 -11.58 0.41
CA GLU A 79 -6.12 -12.39 0.67
C GLU A 79 -7.06 -11.74 1.70
N LYS A 80 -6.50 -11.09 2.73
CA LYS A 80 -7.26 -10.42 3.80
C LYS A 80 -7.67 -8.99 3.45
N ALA A 81 -7.09 -8.41 2.40
CA ALA A 81 -7.34 -7.04 2.01
C ALA A 81 -8.71 -6.90 1.33
N PRO A 82 -9.40 -5.78 1.49
CA PRO A 82 -10.57 -5.49 0.68
C PRO A 82 -10.23 -5.51 -0.82
N PRO A 83 -11.09 -6.07 -1.70
CA PRO A 83 -10.74 -6.31 -3.11
C PRO A 83 -10.34 -5.07 -3.92
N HIS A 84 -10.73 -3.87 -3.48
CA HIS A 84 -10.38 -2.61 -4.14
C HIS A 84 -9.04 -2.03 -3.71
N LEU A 85 -8.47 -2.48 -2.59
CA LEU A 85 -7.23 -1.94 -2.04
C LEU A 85 -6.04 -2.42 -2.86
N ARG A 86 -5.28 -1.47 -3.40
CA ARG A 86 -4.03 -1.72 -4.13
C ARG A 86 -2.83 -1.56 -3.22
N PHE A 87 -1.72 -2.19 -3.61
CA PHE A 87 -0.46 -2.13 -2.90
C PHE A 87 0.65 -1.63 -3.81
N ALA A 88 1.54 -0.81 -3.26
CA ALA A 88 2.81 -0.45 -3.89
C ALA A 88 3.94 -0.88 -2.94
N ALA A 89 4.79 -1.83 -3.34
CA ALA A 89 5.88 -2.28 -2.49
C ALA A 89 7.15 -1.48 -2.77
N LYS A 90 7.84 -1.01 -1.73
CA LYS A 90 9.19 -0.45 -1.91
C LYS A 90 10.17 -1.57 -2.22
N LEU A 91 11.07 -1.31 -3.16
CA LEU A 91 12.28 -2.12 -3.31
C LEU A 91 13.09 -2.06 -2.01
N THR A 92 13.65 -3.20 -1.60
CA THR A 92 14.57 -3.30 -0.47
C THR A 92 15.76 -2.37 -0.65
N ARG A 93 16.25 -1.79 0.46
CA ARG A 93 17.34 -0.81 0.46
C ARG A 93 18.61 -1.31 -0.21
N THR A 94 18.88 -2.63 -0.18
CA THR A 94 19.98 -3.29 -0.89
C THR A 94 19.89 -3.20 -2.41
N MET A 95 18.71 -2.90 -2.97
CA MET A 95 18.54 -2.65 -4.41
C MET A 95 18.60 -1.16 -4.78
N THR A 96 18.57 -0.26 -3.79
CA THR A 96 18.41 1.19 -4.03
C THR A 96 19.47 2.07 -3.39
N HIS A 97 19.75 1.89 -2.09
CA HIS A 97 20.65 2.72 -1.29
C HIS A 97 21.96 2.01 -0.92
N GLU A 98 21.90 0.69 -0.74
CA GLU A 98 23.01 -0.18 -0.32
C GLU A 98 23.33 -1.18 -1.43
N ARG A 99 23.42 -0.69 -2.67
CA ARG A 99 23.48 -1.53 -3.88
C ARG A 99 24.84 -2.20 -4.07
N ASP A 100 24.83 -3.53 -4.15
CA ASP A 100 26.00 -4.36 -4.51
C ASP A 100 25.82 -4.97 -5.91
N ALA A 101 26.80 -5.75 -6.38
CA ALA A 101 26.84 -6.32 -7.73
C ALA A 101 25.65 -7.26 -8.04
N ASP A 102 25.09 -7.90 -7.02
CA ASP A 102 24.01 -8.90 -7.09
C ASP A 102 22.59 -8.30 -7.07
N TRP A 103 22.44 -6.98 -7.23
CA TRP A 103 21.12 -6.31 -7.14
C TRP A 103 20.10 -6.82 -8.17
N ARG A 104 20.55 -7.39 -9.30
CA ARG A 104 19.66 -7.94 -10.33
C ARG A 104 19.08 -9.28 -9.90
N GLU A 105 19.88 -10.11 -9.25
CA GLU A 105 19.48 -11.37 -8.63
C GLU A 105 18.50 -11.10 -7.48
N GLN A 106 18.78 -10.08 -6.66
CA GLN A 106 17.85 -9.61 -5.62
C GLN A 106 16.52 -9.12 -6.22
N LEU A 107 16.55 -8.41 -7.35
CA LEU A 107 15.35 -7.97 -8.06
C LEU A 107 14.54 -9.15 -8.65
N GLN A 108 15.21 -10.22 -9.09
CA GLN A 108 14.52 -11.43 -9.55
C GLN A 108 13.88 -12.20 -8.39
N GLN A 109 14.48 -12.13 -7.20
CA GLN A 109 13.94 -12.74 -5.99
C GLN A 109 12.74 -11.97 -5.41
N PHE A 110 12.75 -10.64 -5.55
CA PHE A 110 11.70 -9.73 -5.06
C PHE A 110 10.38 -9.88 -5.84
#